data_AF-A0A958QMV3-F1
#
_entry.id   AF-A0A958QMV3-F1
#
_cell.length_a   1.000
_cell.length_b   1.000
_cell.length_c   1.000
_cell.angle_alpha   90.00
_cell.angle_beta   90.00
_cell.angle_gamma   90.00
#
_symmetry.space_group_name_H-M   'P 1'
#
loop_
_entity.id
_entity.type
_entity.pdbx_description
1 polymer ?
#
loop_
_entity_poly.entity_id
_entity_poly.type
_entity_poly.pdbx_seq_one_letter_code
_entity_poly.pdbx_strand_id
1 'polypeptide(L)'
;MSLEFKVGDNAVYAGSGVGKITAIEAKELCGIKQTFYRFQLFNSNIEALVPVQNVESKLRPIITKDDAQKVISIVQKKDVKIDKQTWNRRYRE
;
A
#
# COMPACT_ATOMS: atom_id res chain seq x y z
N MET A 1 7.34 5.11 -13.47
CA MET A 1 7.23 3.64 -13.64
C MET A 1 5.78 3.30 -13.35
N SER A 2 5.01 2.92 -14.36
CA SER A 2 3.59 2.61 -14.16
C SER A 2 3.46 1.42 -13.22
N LEU A 3 2.78 1.60 -12.09
CA LEU A 3 2.47 0.51 -11.16
C LEU A 3 1.34 -0.33 -11.76
N GLU A 4 1.72 -1.39 -12.46
CA GLU A 4 0.79 -2.39 -12.98
C GLU A 4 0.65 -3.53 -11.99
N PHE A 5 -0.58 -3.77 -11.54
CA PHE A 5 -0.87 -4.87 -10.64
C PHE A 5 -1.58 -6.00 -11.38
N LYS A 6 -1.38 -7.23 -10.90
CA LYS A 6 -2.05 -8.42 -11.44
C LYS A 6 -3.11 -8.93 -10.48
N VAL A 7 -4.06 -9.69 -11.01
CA VAL A 7 -4.99 -10.45 -10.18
C VAL A 7 -4.19 -11.41 -9.33
N GLY A 8 -4.42 -11.39 -8.02
CA GLY A 8 -3.65 -12.18 -7.07
C GLY A 8 -2.60 -11.39 -6.29
N ASP A 9 -2.27 -10.18 -6.72
CA ASP A 9 -1.23 -9.38 -6.08
C ASP A 9 -1.73 -8.69 -4.81
N ASN A 10 -0.84 -8.50 -3.84
CA ASN A 10 -1.17 -7.89 -2.57
C ASN A 10 -0.70 -6.44 -2.54
N ALA A 11 -1.58 -5.53 -2.13
CA ALA A 11 -1.30 -4.10 -2.11
C ALA A 11 -1.84 -3.44 -0.83
N VAL A 12 -1.30 -2.27 -0.51
CA VAL A 12 -1.74 -1.44 0.60
C VAL A 12 -2.54 -0.27 0.06
N TYR A 13 -3.78 -0.12 0.51
CA TYR A 13 -4.61 1.05 0.22
C TYR A 13 -4.38 2.13 1.28
N ALA A 14 -4.02 3.34 0.83
CA ALA A 14 -3.74 4.47 1.70
C ALA A 14 -4.94 4.76 2.64
N GLY A 15 -4.74 4.60 3.95
CA GLY A 15 -5.74 4.85 4.99
C GLY A 15 -6.64 3.66 5.35
N SER A 16 -6.69 2.60 4.56
CA SER A 16 -7.54 1.41 4.86
C SER A 16 -6.73 0.15 5.17
N GLY A 17 -5.46 0.08 4.78
CA GLY A 17 -4.58 -1.03 5.14
C GLY A 17 -4.34 -2.01 3.99
N VAL A 18 -4.05 -3.26 4.33
CA VAL A 18 -3.55 -4.27 3.38
C VAL A 18 -4.72 -5.02 2.72
N GLY A 19 -4.60 -5.33 1.44
CA GLY A 19 -5.60 -6.08 0.69
C GLY A 19 -4.99 -6.79 -0.51
N LYS A 20 -5.86 -7.41 -1.31
CA LYS A 20 -5.50 -8.19 -2.49
C LYS A 20 -6.34 -7.78 -3.68
N ILE A 21 -5.75 -7.83 -4.86
CA ILE A 21 -6.44 -7.53 -6.11
C ILE A 21 -7.14 -8.80 -6.58
N THR A 22 -8.46 -8.74 -6.66
CA THR A 22 -9.32 -9.89 -7.00
C THR A 22 -9.66 -9.94 -8.47
N ALA A 23 -9.79 -8.79 -9.13
CA ALA A 23 -10.13 -8.71 -10.55
C ALA A 23 -9.65 -7.41 -11.19
N ILE A 24 -9.56 -7.42 -12.51
CA ILE A 24 -9.32 -6.23 -13.34
C ILE A 24 -10.48 -6.16 -14.32
N GLU A 25 -11.27 -5.09 -14.24
CA GLU A 25 -12.46 -4.89 -15.07
C GLU A 25 -12.30 -3.63 -15.92
N ALA A 26 -12.52 -3.74 -17.23
CA ALA A 26 -12.62 -2.59 -18.11
C ALA A 26 -14.10 -2.20 -18.26
N LYS A 27 -14.41 -0.94 -17.94
CA LYS A 27 -15.75 -0.36 -18.11
C LYS A 27 -15.70 0.82 -19.05
N GLU A 28 -16.73 0.93 -19.87
CA GLU A 28 -16.93 2.08 -20.75
C GLU A 28 -17.86 3.07 -20.05
N LEU A 29 -17.32 4.25 -19.70
CA LEU A 29 -18.06 5.33 -19.05
C LEU A 29 -18.06 6.52 -20.01
N CYS A 30 -19.25 6.99 -20.41
CA CYS A 30 -19.41 8.11 -21.33
C CYS A 30 -18.61 7.96 -22.65
N GLY A 31 -18.53 6.75 -23.20
CA GLY A 31 -17.78 6.46 -24.45
C GLY A 31 -16.26 6.36 -24.27
N ILE A 32 -15.75 6.49 -23.05
CA ILE A 32 -14.33 6.35 -22.72
C ILE A 32 -14.12 4.99 -22.03
N LYS A 33 -13.28 4.15 -22.62
CA LYS A 33 -12.87 2.88 -22.00
C LYS A 33 -11.89 3.17 -20.87
N GLN A 34 -12.28 2.81 -19.65
CA GLN A 34 -11.45 2.98 -18.46
C GLN A 34 -11.34 1.66 -17.71
N THR A 35 -10.13 1.36 -17.25
CA THR A 35 -9.85 0.11 -16.54
C THR A 35 -9.81 0.36 -15.04
N PHE A 36 -10.38 -0.57 -14.28
CA PHE A 36 -10.52 -0.52 -12.84
C PHE A 36 -9.96 -1.80 -12.20
N TYR A 37 -9.23 -1.63 -11.11
CA TYR A 37 -8.82 -2.72 -10.23
C TYR A 37 -9.87 -2.93 -9.15
N ARG A 38 -10.27 -4.19 -8.95
CA ARG A 38 -11.07 -4.60 -7.81
C ARG A 38 -10.12 -5.02 -6.69
N PHE A 39 -10.13 -4.24 -5.61
CA PHE A 39 -9.28 -4.42 -4.45
C PHE A 39 -10.13 -4.85 -3.26
N GLN A 40 -9.76 -5.95 -2.62
CA GLN A 40 -10.44 -6.47 -1.44
C GLN A 40 -9.53 -6.36 -0.23
N LEU A 41 -10.01 -5.73 0.84
CA LEU A 41 -9.24 -5.56 2.07
C LEU A 41 -9.11 -6.88 2.83
N PHE A 42 -7.94 -7.15 3.41
CA PHE A 42 -7.80 -8.28 4.34
C PHE A 42 -8.54 -7.92 5.64
N ASN A 43 -9.32 -8.87 6.17
CA ASN A 43 -10.12 -8.76 7.40
C ASN A 43 -11.42 -7.92 7.31
N SER A 44 -11.75 -7.38 6.13
CA SER A 44 -13.05 -6.71 5.90
C SER A 44 -13.66 -7.18 4.59
N ASN A 45 -14.98 -7.38 4.54
CA ASN A 45 -15.73 -7.62 3.31
C ASN A 45 -15.94 -6.32 2.49
N ILE A 46 -14.95 -5.43 2.51
CA ILE A 46 -14.99 -4.15 1.80
C ILE A 46 -14.23 -4.35 0.49
N GLU A 47 -14.95 -4.18 -0.62
CA GLU A 47 -14.39 -4.14 -1.96
C GLU A 47 -14.32 -2.68 -2.41
N ALA A 48 -13.13 -2.26 -2.87
CA ALA A 48 -12.88 -0.95 -3.45
C ALA A 48 -12.59 -1.11 -4.95
N LEU A 49 -13.22 -0.26 -5.76
CA LEU A 49 -12.88 -0.10 -7.16
C LEU A 49 -11.91 1.07 -7.31
N VAL A 50 -10.72 0.79 -7.84
CA VAL A 50 -9.67 1.79 -8.03
C VAL A 50 -9.40 1.94 -9.53
N PRO A 51 -9.60 3.13 -10.12
CA PRO A 51 -9.26 3.36 -11.52
C PRO A 51 -7.73 3.29 -11.72
N VAL A 52 -7.28 2.66 -12.80
CA VAL A 52 -5.85 2.45 -13.10
C VAL A 52 -5.06 3.76 -13.10
N GLN A 53 -5.67 4.86 -13.53
CA GLN A 53 -5.07 6.20 -13.55
C GLN A 53 -4.69 6.74 -12.17
N ASN A 54 -5.39 6.34 -11.09
CA ASN A 54 -5.13 6.84 -9.73
C ASN A 54 -4.40 5.83 -8.85
N VAL A 55 -3.86 4.75 -9.43
CA VAL A 55 -3.22 3.67 -8.70
C VAL A 55 -1.99 4.15 -7.95
N GLU A 56 -1.12 4.94 -8.58
CA GLU A 56 0.12 5.42 -7.96
C GLU A 56 -0.12 6.25 -6.68
N SER A 57 -1.25 6.95 -6.61
CA SER A 57 -1.60 7.82 -5.47
C SER A 57 -2.33 7.08 -4.35
N LYS A 58 -2.96 5.92 -4.65
CA LYS A 58 -3.89 5.24 -3.73
C LYS A 58 -3.41 3.87 -3.27
N LEU A 59 -2.74 3.14 -4.16
CA LEU A 59 -2.26 1.78 -3.93
C LEU A 59 -0.74 1.77 -3.89
N ARG A 60 -0.18 1.09 -2.90
CA ARG A 60 1.25 0.84 -2.78
C ARG A 60 1.54 -0.65 -2.81
N PRO A 61 2.60 -1.08 -3.52
CA PRO A 61 3.04 -2.47 -3.45
C PRO A 61 3.54 -2.82 -2.05
N ILE A 62 3.48 -4.10 -1.70
CA ILE A 62 4.04 -4.59 -0.44
C ILE A 62 5.55 -4.72 -0.56
N ILE A 63 6.25 -4.47 0.54
CA ILE A 63 7.69 -4.64 0.64
C ILE A 63 8.09 -6.10 0.39
N THR A 64 9.28 -6.32 -0.15
CA THR A 64 9.79 -7.69 -0.32
C THR A 64 10.16 -8.32 1.02
N LYS A 65 10.28 -9.66 1.06
CA LYS A 65 10.73 -10.37 2.27
C LYS A 65 12.12 -9.93 2.72
N ASP A 66 13.01 -9.63 1.79
CA ASP A 66 14.37 -9.15 2.09
C ASP A 66 14.34 -7.77 2.76
N ASP A 67 13.55 -6.84 2.22
CA ASP A 67 13.34 -5.53 2.83
C ASP A 67 12.70 -5.64 4.20
N ALA A 68 11.72 -6.54 4.37
CA ALA A 68 11.11 -6.80 5.66
C ALA A 68 12.15 -7.28 6.69
N GLN A 69 13.05 -8.19 6.30
CA GLN A 69 14.10 -8.70 7.17
C GLN A 69 15.13 -7.61 7.55
N LYS A 70 15.46 -6.72 6.62
CA LYS A 70 16.27 -5.52 6.91
C LYS A 70 15.60 -4.61 7.93
N VAL A 71 14.31 -4.32 7.77
CA VAL A 71 13.54 -3.50 8.71
C VAL A 71 13.51 -4.12 10.10
N ILE A 72 13.24 -5.43 10.21
CA ILE A 72 13.27 -6.16 11.48
C ILE A 72 14.66 -6.05 12.13
N SER A 73 15.72 -6.21 11.33
CA SER A 73 17.10 -6.10 11.81
C SER A 73 17.44 -4.70 12.33
N ILE A 74 16.87 -3.65 11.73
CA ILE A 74 17.03 -2.26 12.21
C ILE A 74 16.32 -2.08 13.55
N VAL A 75 15.09 -2.57 13.68
CA VAL A 75 14.31 -2.46 14.93
C VAL A 75 14.96 -3.26 16.07
N GLN A 76 15.62 -4.38 15.77
CA GLN A 76 16.34 -5.19 16.76
C GLN A 76 17.63 -4.54 17.26
N LYS A 77 18.21 -3.57 16.53
CA LYS A 77 19.40 -2.84 16.99
C LYS A 77 19.02 -1.92 18.15
N LYS A 78 19.38 -2.34 19.36
CA LYS A 78 19.22 -1.57 20.61
C LYS A 78 20.27 -0.46 20.78
N ASP A 79 21.33 -0.47 19.97
CA ASP A 79 22.43 0.50 20.03
C ASP A 79 22.17 1.67 19.06
N VAL A 80 21.07 2.39 19.30
CA VAL A 80 20.85 3.68 18.65
C VAL A 80 21.18 4.73 19.70
N LYS A 81 22.03 5.71 19.35
CA LYS A 81 22.23 6.89 20.20
C LYS A 81 20.89 7.58 20.38
N ILE A 82 20.20 7.28 21.47
CA ILE A 82 18.97 7.96 21.84
C ILE A 82 19.37 9.39 22.14
N ASP A 83 19.08 10.29 21.20
CA ASP A 83 19.28 11.72 21.35
C ASP A 83 18.65 12.18 22.68
N LYS A 84 19.34 12.98 23.49
CA LYS A 84 18.84 13.37 24.83
C LYS A 84 17.69 14.40 24.76
N GLN A 85 17.08 14.60 23.60
CA GLN A 85 15.97 15.50 23.41
C GLN A 85 14.69 15.04 24.12
N THR A 86 13.99 16.02 24.67
CA THR A 86 12.70 15.84 25.34
C THR A 86 11.66 15.22 24.41
N TRP A 87 10.85 14.32 24.96
CA TRP A 87 9.78 13.59 24.26
C TRP A 87 8.87 14.50 23.42
N ASN A 88 8.57 15.70 23.93
CA ASN A 88 7.69 16.68 23.27
C ASN A 88 8.26 17.21 21.93
N ARG A 89 9.59 17.18 21.76
CA ARG A 89 10.25 17.54 20.49
C ARG A 89 10.21 16.37 19.50
N ARG A 90 10.50 15.15 19.97
CA ARG A 90 10.37 13.91 19.18
C ARG A 90 8.98 13.59 18.66
N TYR A 91 7.94 13.98 19.39
CA TYR A 91 6.56 13.72 18.98
C TYR A 91 6.10 14.64 17.84
N ARG A 92 6.76 15.78 17.64
CA ARG A 92 6.42 16.75 16.57
C ARG A 92 7.26 16.57 15.30
N GLU A 93 8.43 15.96 15.40
CA GLU A 93 9.28 15.55 14.27
C GLU A 93 8.79 14.24 13.68
#